data_AF-A0A517VN36-F1
#
_entry.id   AF-A0A517VN36-F1
#
_cell.length_a   1.000
_cell.length_b   1.000
_cell.length_c   1.000
_cell.angle_alpha   90.00
_cell.angle_beta   90.00
_cell.angle_gamma   90.00
#
_symmetry.space_group_name_H-M   'P 1'
#
loop_
_entity.id
_entity.type
_entity.pdbx_description
1 polymer ?
#
loop_
_entity_poly.entity_id
_entity_poly.type
_entity_poly.pdbx_seq_one_letter_code
_entity_poly.pdbx_strand_id
1 'polypeptide(L)'
;MKRALSQLTLREMFSDSERLISELVEHLELGFIPVSEQMIRLVRELPDGVEKRRVEDISVRNQAAELLKTDEFSQELFEKLDQYLAAIDQSINRIIDGE
;
A
#
# COMPACT_ATOMS: atom_id res chain seq x y z
N MET A 1 7.75 -10.77 -20.64
CA MET A 1 6.73 -9.82 -21.14
C MET A 1 5.53 -9.94 -20.21
N LYS A 2 5.14 -8.90 -19.46
CA LYS A 2 3.85 -8.90 -18.74
C LYS A 2 2.72 -8.89 -19.78
N ARG A 3 1.75 -9.81 -19.69
CA ARG A 3 0.55 -9.81 -20.54
C ARG A 3 -0.27 -8.56 -20.23
N ALA A 4 -0.88 -7.96 -21.25
CA ALA A 4 -1.82 -6.86 -21.02
C ALA A 4 -3.05 -7.40 -20.27
N LEU A 5 -3.68 -6.59 -19.42
CA LEU A 5 -4.89 -6.99 -18.69
C LEU A 5 -5.98 -7.52 -19.64
N SER A 6 -6.14 -6.90 -20.82
CA SER A 6 -7.08 -7.34 -21.86
C SER A 6 -6.84 -8.75 -22.40
N GLN A 7 -5.66 -9.33 -22.15
CA GLN A 7 -5.30 -10.67 -22.57
C GLN A 7 -5.56 -11.71 -21.48
N LEU A 8 -5.94 -11.29 -20.27
CA LEU A 8 -6.26 -12.19 -19.16
C LEU A 8 -7.73 -12.61 -19.22
N THR A 9 -8.00 -13.82 -18.77
CA THR A 9 -9.35 -14.29 -18.47
C THR A 9 -9.87 -13.63 -17.18
N LEU A 10 -11.19 -13.54 -17.01
CA LEU A 10 -11.80 -13.07 -15.76
C LEU A 10 -11.27 -13.82 -14.53
N ARG A 11 -11.08 -15.14 -14.65
CA ARG A 11 -10.51 -15.97 -13.57
C ARG A 11 -9.10 -15.50 -13.22
N GLU A 12 -8.23 -15.29 -14.20
CA GLU A 12 -6.87 -14.78 -13.98
C GLU A 12 -6.91 -13.39 -13.33
N MET A 13 -7.79 -12.49 -13.78
CA MET A 13 -7.94 -11.16 -13.19
C MET A 13 -8.38 -11.21 -11.72
N PHE A 14 -9.37 -12.04 -11.38
CA PHE A 14 -9.81 -12.21 -9.98
C PHE A 14 -8.69 -12.79 -9.12
N SER A 15 -8.01 -13.84 -9.57
CA SER A 15 -6.89 -14.44 -8.82
C SER A 15 -5.74 -13.47 -8.62
N ASP A 16 -5.39 -12.67 -9.63
CA ASP A 16 -4.35 -11.66 -9.51
C ASP A 16 -4.76 -10.52 -8.56
N SER A 17 -6.03 -10.10 -8.57
CA SER A 17 -6.55 -9.10 -7.63
C SER A 17 -6.53 -9.59 -6.18
N GLU A 18 -6.87 -10.86 -5.94
CA GLU A 18 -6.78 -11.49 -4.60
C GLU A 18 -5.33 -11.53 -4.11
N ARG A 19 -4.40 -11.87 -5.00
CA ARG A 19 -2.96 -11.83 -4.70
C ARG A 19 -2.48 -10.42 -4.35
N LEU A 20 -2.91 -9.41 -5.12
CA LEU A 20 -2.57 -8.01 -4.84
C LEU A 20 -3.14 -7.53 -3.51
N ILE A 21 -4.37 -7.92 -3.16
CA ILE A 21 -4.97 -7.60 -1.85
C ILE A 21 -4.16 -8.25 -0.72
N SER A 22 -3.76 -9.51 -0.88
CA SER A 22 -2.93 -10.19 0.13
C SER A 22 -1.57 -9.52 0.32
N GLU A 23 -0.93 -9.14 -0.79
CA GLU A 23 0.35 -8.40 -0.80
C GLU A 23 0.20 -7.02 -0.14
N LEU A 24 -0.92 -6.32 -0.37
CA LEU A 24 -1.22 -5.04 0.28
C LEU A 24 -1.42 -5.20 1.78
N VAL A 25 -2.19 -6.21 2.23
CA VAL A 25 -2.39 -6.48 3.66
C VAL A 25 -1.04 -6.76 4.33
N GLU A 26 -0.23 -7.65 3.76
CA GLU A 26 1.09 -7.99 4.29
C GLU A 26 1.99 -6.75 4.39
N HIS A 27 2.03 -5.92 3.36
CA HIS A 27 2.81 -4.68 3.35
C HIS A 27 2.34 -3.67 4.42
N LEU A 28 1.03 -3.53 4.59
CA LEU A 28 0.48 -2.64 5.62
C LEU A 28 0.81 -3.14 7.03
N GLU A 29 0.64 -4.43 7.27
CA GLU A 29 0.86 -5.06 8.59
C GLU A 29 2.35 -5.10 8.98
N LEU A 30 3.23 -5.44 8.04
CA LEU A 30 4.65 -5.65 8.32
C LEU A 30 5.52 -4.43 8.01
N GLY A 31 5.05 -3.50 7.18
CA GLY A 31 5.79 -2.34 6.71
C GLY A 31 5.22 -1.02 7.22
N PHE A 32 4.11 -0.59 6.61
CA PHE A 32 3.59 0.77 6.81
C PHE A 32 3.17 1.05 8.26
N ILE A 33 2.35 0.19 8.87
CA ILE A 33 1.83 0.40 10.23
C ILE A 33 2.98 0.46 11.25
N PRO A 34 3.92 -0.51 11.30
CA PRO A 34 5.03 -0.44 12.24
C PRO A 34 5.89 0.83 12.12
N VAL A 35 6.19 1.26 10.88
CA VAL A 35 7.00 2.46 10.62
C VAL A 35 6.26 3.73 11.07
N SER A 36 4.94 3.79 10.82
CA SER A 36 4.08 4.89 11.28
C SER A 36 4.05 4.98 12.80
N GLU A 37 3.88 3.85 13.49
CA GLU A 37 3.92 3.82 14.96
C GLU A 37 5.28 4.25 15.53
N GLN A 38 6.38 3.86 14.88
CA GLN A 38 7.73 4.31 15.25
C GLN A 38 7.85 5.83 15.15
N MET A 39 7.33 6.42 14.07
CA MET A 39 7.31 7.86 13.88
C MET A 39 6.48 8.56 14.97
N ILE A 40 5.29 8.05 15.30
CA ILE A 40 4.46 8.55 16.39
C ILE A 40 5.22 8.53 17.71
N ARG A 41 5.91 7.42 18.03
CA ARG A 41 6.73 7.32 19.24
C ARG A 41 7.89 8.32 19.25
N LEU A 42 8.50 8.58 18.10
CA LEU A 42 9.65 9.48 17.96
C LEU A 42 9.27 10.94 18.19
N VAL A 43 8.11 11.37 17.68
CA VAL A 43 7.64 12.77 17.78
C VAL A 43 6.76 13.03 19.01
N ARG A 44 6.46 11.99 19.80
CA ARG A 44 5.59 12.11 20.96
C ARG A 44 6.17 13.08 21.98
N GLU A 45 5.38 14.08 22.36
CA GLU A 45 5.71 14.95 23.48
C GLU A 45 5.61 14.15 24.80
N LEU A 46 6.69 14.16 25.57
CA LEU A 46 6.73 13.57 26.90
C LEU A 46 6.21 14.57 27.94
N PRO A 47 5.46 14.13 28.97
CA PRO A 47 4.99 14.97 30.06
C PRO A 47 6.15 15.68 30.79
N ASP A 48 5.84 16.81 31.41
CA ASP A 48 6.80 17.56 32.23
C ASP A 48 7.37 16.67 33.35
N GLY A 49 8.71 16.70 33.49
CA GLY A 49 9.44 15.88 34.48
C GLY A 49 9.96 14.55 33.94
N VAL A 50 9.65 14.16 32.70
CA VAL A 50 10.28 13.01 32.04
C VAL A 50 11.51 13.49 31.25
N GLU A 51 12.65 12.84 31.47
CA GLU A 51 13.89 13.16 30.73
C GLU A 51 13.66 12.92 29.22
N LYS A 52 13.60 14.01 28.45
CA LYS A 52 13.51 13.93 26.99
C LYS A 52 14.84 13.40 26.46
N ARG A 53 14.85 12.18 25.90
CA ARG A 53 15.93 11.79 24.98
C ARG A 53 15.99 12.84 23.88
N ARG A 54 17.16 13.43 23.69
CA ARG A 54 17.39 14.39 22.61
C ARG A 54 17.28 13.64 21.28
N VAL A 55 16.11 13.73 20.66
CA VAL A 55 15.92 13.24 19.30
C VAL A 55 16.57 14.25 18.37
N GLU A 56 17.47 13.79 17.52
CA GLU A 56 18.09 14.64 16.52
C GLU A 56 17.14 14.84 15.34
N ASP A 57 17.12 16.03 14.76
CA ASP A 57 16.32 16.34 13.56
C ASP A 57 16.60 15.35 12.42
N ILE A 58 17.84 14.83 12.32
CA ILE A 58 18.21 13.84 11.33
C ILE A 58 17.50 12.50 11.55
N SER A 59 17.27 12.09 12.79
CA SER A 59 16.51 10.88 13.12
C SER A 59 15.06 10.99 12.68
N VAL A 60 14.43 12.16 12.91
CA VAL A 60 13.05 12.43 12.48
C VAL A 60 12.94 12.43 10.96
N ARG A 61 13.88 13.09 10.27
CA ARG A 61 13.90 13.12 8.79
C ARG A 61 14.08 11.74 8.19
N ASN A 62 14.98 10.92 8.74
CA ASN A 62 15.23 9.58 8.24
C ASN A 62 13.99 8.68 8.42
N GLN A 63 13.37 8.72 9.61
CA GLN A 63 12.15 7.94 9.87
C GLN A 63 10.99 8.37 8.96
N ALA A 64 10.83 9.69 8.73
CA ALA A 64 9.82 10.21 7.82
C ALA A 64 10.08 9.76 6.37
N ALA A 65 11.33 9.75 5.92
CA ALA A 65 11.68 9.26 4.59
C ALA A 65 11.35 7.77 4.42
N GLU A 66 11.58 6.95 5.45
CA GLU A 66 11.21 5.54 5.44
C GLU A 66 9.68 5.33 5.39
N LEU A 67 8.92 6.14 6.14
CA LEU A 67 7.45 6.12 6.08
C LEU A 67 6.92 6.51 4.70
N LEU A 68 7.47 7.55 4.08
CA LEU A 68 7.05 7.98 2.74
C LEU A 68 7.39 6.92 1.69
N LYS A 69 8.51 6.23 1.84
CA LYS A 69 8.87 5.12 0.95
C LYS A 69 7.91 3.93 1.08
N THR A 70 7.46 3.60 2.29
CA THR A 70 6.45 2.54 2.47
C THR A 70 5.07 2.99 1.97
N ASP A 71 4.75 4.28 2.05
CA ASP A 71 3.54 4.83 1.43
C ASP A 71 3.55 4.69 -0.09
N GLU A 72 4.65 5.08 -0.76
CA GLU A 72 4.82 4.96 -2.21
C GLU A 72 4.54 3.54 -2.71
N PHE A 73 5.07 2.52 -2.02
CA PHE A 73 4.79 1.13 -2.37
C PHE A 73 3.31 0.75 -2.19
N SER A 74 2.66 1.27 -1.14
CA SER A 74 1.22 1.06 -0.93
C SER A 74 0.41 1.66 -2.08
N GLN A 75 0.75 2.89 -2.49
CA GLN A 75 0.10 3.57 -3.61
C GLN A 75 0.26 2.79 -4.92
N GLU A 76 1.45 2.27 -5.21
CA GLU A 76 1.66 1.42 -6.40
C GLU A 76 0.79 0.15 -6.40
N LEU A 77 0.58 -0.48 -5.24
CA LEU A 77 -0.28 -1.66 -5.13
C LEU A 77 -1.74 -1.29 -5.33
N PHE A 78 -2.20 -0.17 -4.76
CA PHE A 78 -3.55 0.35 -4.98
C PHE A 78 -3.80 0.67 -6.45
N GLU A 79 -2.89 1.38 -7.12
CA GLU A 79 -3.02 1.71 -8.55
C GLU A 79 -3.12 0.45 -9.41
N LYS A 80 -2.33 -0.58 -9.10
CA LYS A 80 -2.41 -1.88 -9.79
C LYS A 80 -3.76 -2.54 -9.53
N LEU A 81 -4.22 -2.58 -8.28
CA LEU A 81 -5.50 -3.18 -7.92
C LEU A 81 -6.66 -2.47 -8.64
N ASP A 82 -6.69 -1.15 -8.65
CA ASP A 82 -7.71 -0.35 -9.35
C ASP A 82 -7.76 -0.67 -10.85
N GLN A 83 -6.61 -0.87 -11.50
CA GLN A 83 -6.56 -1.28 -12.90
C GLN A 83 -7.20 -2.67 -13.11
N TYR A 84 -6.95 -3.62 -12.22
CA TYR A 84 -7.58 -4.95 -12.29
C TYR A 84 -9.10 -4.85 -12.06
N LEU A 85 -9.55 -4.08 -11.07
CA LEU A 85 -10.98 -3.91 -10.77
C LEU A 85 -11.72 -3.23 -11.92
N ALA A 86 -11.13 -2.20 -12.52
CA ALA A 86 -11.69 -1.54 -13.70
C ALA A 86 -11.75 -2.49 -14.92
N ALA A 87 -10.73 -3.33 -15.12
CA ALA A 87 -10.74 -4.32 -16.21
C ALA A 87 -11.80 -5.41 -15.99
N ILE A 88 -11.99 -5.87 -14.75
CA ILE A 88 -13.03 -6.82 -14.38
C ILE A 88 -14.41 -6.24 -14.66
N ASP A 89 -14.66 -5.00 -14.22
CA ASP A 89 -15.93 -4.30 -14.45
C ASP A 89 -16.25 -4.19 -15.95
N GLN A 90 -15.27 -3.76 -16.76
CA GLN A 90 -15.42 -3.71 -18.21
C GLN A 90 -15.70 -5.09 -18.82
N SER A 91 -14.99 -6.13 -18.39
CA SER A 91 -15.22 -7.49 -18.88
C SER A 91 -16.60 -8.03 -18.52
N ILE A 92 -17.11 -7.74 -17.32
CA ILE A 92 -18.45 -8.13 -16.90
C ILE A 92 -19.52 -7.38 -17.72
N ASN A 93 -19.35 -6.07 -17.90
CA ASN A 93 -20.32 -5.27 -18.67
C ASN A 93 -20.44 -5.77 -20.12
N ARG A 94 -19.33 -6.13 -20.78
CA ARG A 94 -19.41 -6.76 -22.13
C ARG A 94 -20.21 -8.05 -22.14
N ILE A 95 -20.04 -8.91 -21.13
CA ILE A 95 -20.81 -10.15 -21.01
C ILE A 95 -22.32 -9.87 -20.82
N ILE A 96 -22.65 -8.86 -20.01
CA ILE A 96 -24.04 -8.44 -19.78
C ILE A 96 -24.66 -7.86 -21.06
N ASP A 97 -23.89 -7.04 -21.79
CA ASP A 97 -24.32 -6.38 -23.03
C ASP A 97 -24.36 -7.35 -24.23
N GLY A 98 -23.79 -8.55 -24.08
CA GLY A 98 -23.79 -9.60 -25.10
C GLY A 98 -22.71 -9.43 -26.18
N GLU A 99 -21.63 -8.72 -25.87
CA GLU A 99 -20.43 -8.53 -26.71
C GLU A 99 -19.37 -9.62 -26.53
#